data_AF-A0A0F7Z5K8-F1
#
_entry.id   AF-A0A0F7Z5K8-F1
#
_cell.length_a   1.000
_cell.length_b   1.000
_cell.length_c   1.000
_cell.angle_alpha   90.00
_cell.angle_beta   90.00
_cell.angle_gamma   90.00
#
_symmetry.space_group_name_H-M   'P 1'
#
loop_
_entity.id
_entity.type
_entity.pdbx_description
1 polymer ?
#
loop_
_entity_poly.entity_id
_entity_poly.type
_entity_poly.pdbx_seq_one_letter_code
_entity_poly.pdbx_strand_id
1 'polypeptide(L)'
;MDRDEGPEASPGGAAEVGEPPVSDPKDPEEPRMQKPPGSPLVLPHTLQELLSKDIVQVQLIPEKKGLFLKHVEYEVSSKRFRCSVYRRYNDFVVFHEMLLQKFPYRMVPGLPPKRMLGADREFIETRRRALKRFINLVARHPPFSEDVLLKFFLSFSGSDVQNKLRELVQGVGDEFMTCQFAMQAKEYLPTDIQIQFAASRELIRNIYNSFYKLRDRTERIASRAVDNASDLLLFGKELSALGSDTTPLPSWAALNSSAWGNLKQALKGLSVEFAMLADKAVQQGKQEENDVVEKLNLFLDLLQSYKDLCERHENGVLHKHQRALHKYSMMKKQMMSATVQNKEPDSVEQLESRIVEQENAILTMEQRNYFSLYCLHQETQLIHIYLPLTSHILGAFVNSQIQGHKEMSTVWNELKPKLSCLFAGTSSVLMLPLSAQEENFLPS
;
A
#
# COMPACT_ATOMS: atom_id res chain seq x y z
N MET A 1 50.06 35.96 -76.23
CA MET A 1 50.13 35.64 -74.80
C MET A 1 50.27 34.14 -74.72
N ASP A 2 51.54 33.75 -74.68
CA ASP A 2 52.16 32.44 -74.47
C ASP A 2 51.53 31.63 -73.32
N ARG A 3 51.60 30.29 -73.19
CA ARG A 3 52.12 29.11 -73.92
C ARG A 3 51.56 27.90 -73.12
N ASP A 4 51.01 26.85 -73.74
CA ASP A 4 51.67 25.54 -74.05
C ASP A 4 51.97 24.71 -72.76
N GLU A 5 51.67 23.42 -72.60
CA GLU A 5 51.70 22.27 -73.51
C GLU A 5 50.68 21.17 -73.10
N GLY A 6 50.25 20.33 -74.06
CA GLY A 6 49.63 19.00 -73.82
C GLY A 6 50.66 17.91 -73.45
N PRO A 7 50.46 16.58 -73.65
CA PRO A 7 49.48 15.93 -74.53
C PRO A 7 48.85 14.59 -74.00
N GLU A 8 48.14 13.91 -74.89
CA GLU A 8 47.36 12.66 -74.82
C GLU A 8 48.17 11.34 -74.61
N ALA A 9 47.47 10.29 -74.13
CA ALA A 9 47.19 9.00 -74.85
C ALA A 9 47.38 7.66 -74.05
N SER A 10 46.24 6.97 -73.83
CA SER A 10 45.99 5.51 -74.04
C SER A 10 46.60 4.43 -73.06
N PRO A 11 46.26 3.11 -73.15
CA PRO A 11 45.37 2.40 -72.21
C PRO A 11 45.90 1.04 -71.66
N GLY A 12 45.10 0.33 -70.83
CA GLY A 12 45.33 -1.06 -70.37
C GLY A 12 45.80 -1.11 -68.90
N GLY A 13 45.54 -2.12 -68.07
CA GLY A 13 44.90 -3.42 -68.17
C GLY A 13 45.29 -4.22 -66.91
N ALA A 14 44.33 -4.94 -66.34
CA ALA A 14 44.46 -6.08 -65.39
C ALA A 14 45.14 -5.92 -64.01
N ALA A 15 44.61 -6.72 -63.09
CA ALA A 15 44.84 -6.77 -61.65
C ALA A 15 46.19 -7.36 -61.23
N GLU A 16 46.63 -7.00 -60.02
CA GLU A 16 47.44 -7.87 -59.16
C GLU A 16 47.05 -7.71 -57.69
N VAL A 17 47.02 -8.86 -57.00
CA VAL A 17 46.55 -9.09 -55.64
C VAL A 17 47.69 -8.84 -54.65
N GLY A 18 47.41 -8.16 -53.53
CA GLY A 18 48.32 -8.05 -52.38
C GLY A 18 47.61 -8.39 -51.07
N GLU A 19 48.18 -9.33 -50.32
CA GLU A 19 47.69 -9.84 -49.02
C GLU A 19 47.59 -8.75 -47.93
N PRO A 20 46.67 -8.89 -46.95
CA PRO A 20 46.61 -8.00 -45.79
C PRO A 20 47.59 -8.43 -44.69
N PRO A 21 48.11 -7.49 -43.88
CA PRO A 21 48.99 -7.82 -42.78
C PRO A 21 48.22 -8.37 -41.57
N VAL A 22 48.83 -9.35 -40.93
CA VAL A 22 48.41 -10.00 -39.68
C VAL A 22 48.34 -8.98 -38.55
N SER A 23 47.16 -8.86 -37.91
CA SER A 23 46.94 -8.07 -36.70
C SER A 23 47.01 -8.94 -35.45
N ASP A 24 47.82 -8.53 -34.47
CA ASP A 24 47.95 -9.17 -33.15
C ASP A 24 46.59 -9.29 -32.41
N PRO A 25 46.38 -10.35 -31.62
CA PRO A 25 45.15 -10.52 -30.84
C PRO A 25 45.16 -9.57 -29.64
N LYS A 26 44.28 -8.56 -29.65
CA LYS A 26 43.90 -7.82 -28.45
C LYS A 26 43.02 -8.70 -27.56
N ASP A 27 43.37 -8.76 -26.28
CA ASP A 27 42.55 -9.37 -25.22
C ASP A 27 41.11 -8.82 -25.25
N PRO A 28 40.09 -9.63 -24.87
CA PRO A 28 38.71 -9.15 -24.83
C PRO A 28 38.56 -8.11 -23.73
N GLU A 29 38.29 -6.85 -24.10
CA GLU A 29 37.84 -5.84 -23.16
C GLU A 29 36.54 -6.31 -22.50
N GLU A 30 36.57 -6.48 -21.18
CA GLU A 30 35.37 -6.63 -20.36
C GLU A 30 34.38 -5.49 -20.66
N PRO A 31 33.06 -5.77 -20.70
CA PRO A 31 32.08 -4.73 -20.95
C PRO A 31 32.13 -3.74 -19.79
N ARG A 32 32.71 -2.56 -20.03
CA ARG A 32 32.60 -1.39 -19.15
C ARG A 32 31.12 -1.03 -19.02
N MET A 33 30.45 -1.60 -18.01
CA MET A 33 29.17 -1.14 -17.52
C MET A 33 29.35 0.33 -17.11
N GLN A 34 28.87 1.24 -17.95
CA GLN A 34 28.71 2.64 -17.57
C GLN A 34 27.74 2.67 -16.37
N LYS A 35 28.25 3.05 -15.19
CA LYS A 35 27.42 3.31 -14.01
C LYS A 35 26.38 4.38 -14.38
N PRO A 36 25.10 4.22 -14.01
CA PRO A 36 24.12 5.28 -14.21
C PRO A 36 24.57 6.52 -13.43
N PRO A 37 24.42 7.73 -13.99
CA PRO A 37 24.85 8.96 -13.34
C PRO A 37 23.87 9.30 -12.21
N GLY A 38 24.21 8.90 -10.98
CA GLY A 38 23.42 9.22 -9.79
C GLY A 38 24.02 8.58 -8.53
N SER A 39 23.96 9.28 -7.39
CA SER A 39 24.37 8.69 -6.11
C SER A 39 23.49 7.47 -5.81
N PRO A 40 24.05 6.29 -5.46
CA PRO A 40 23.27 5.11 -5.07
C PRO A 40 22.28 5.39 -3.94
N LEU A 41 22.51 6.43 -3.13
CA LEU A 41 21.64 6.81 -2.02
C LEU A 41 20.28 7.36 -2.47
N VAL A 42 20.18 7.96 -3.66
CA VAL A 42 18.95 8.60 -4.14
C VAL A 42 18.08 7.59 -4.89
N LEU A 43 16.78 7.56 -4.61
CA LEU A 43 15.82 6.74 -5.36
C LEU A 43 15.26 7.52 -6.55
N PRO A 44 15.57 7.14 -7.81
CA PRO A 44 15.12 7.86 -8.99
C PRO A 44 13.72 7.37 -9.44
N HIS A 45 12.75 7.38 -8.53
CA HIS A 45 11.41 6.87 -8.81
C HIS A 45 10.34 7.93 -8.62
N THR A 46 9.38 7.95 -9.55
CA THR A 46 8.14 8.72 -9.40
C THR A 46 7.01 7.86 -8.82
N LEU A 47 5.99 8.50 -8.24
CA LEU A 47 4.81 7.79 -7.75
C LEU A 47 4.16 6.95 -8.87
N GLN A 48 4.06 7.51 -10.07
CA GLN A 48 3.45 6.84 -11.21
C GLN A 48 4.21 5.57 -11.62
N GLU A 49 5.54 5.63 -11.66
CA GLU A 49 6.37 4.46 -11.93
C GLU A 49 6.13 3.35 -10.91
N LEU A 50 6.17 3.68 -9.61
CA LEU A 50 5.95 2.70 -8.56
C LEU A 50 4.56 2.07 -8.64
N LEU A 51 3.52 2.87 -8.84
CA LEU A 51 2.15 2.37 -9.00
C LEU A 51 1.98 1.50 -10.26
N SER A 52 2.77 1.74 -11.30
CA SER A 52 2.73 0.99 -12.56
C SER A 52 3.46 -0.37 -12.53
N LYS A 53 4.34 -0.59 -11.54
CA LYS A 53 5.14 -1.83 -11.43
C LYS A 53 4.29 -3.09 -11.44
N ASP A 54 3.23 -3.12 -10.64
CA ASP A 54 2.24 -4.19 -10.67
C ASP A 54 0.89 -3.73 -10.10
N ILE A 55 -0.15 -4.44 -10.52
CA ILE A 55 -1.49 -4.37 -9.96
C ILE A 55 -1.87 -5.80 -9.61
N VAL A 56 -1.87 -6.10 -8.32
CA VAL A 56 -2.22 -7.43 -7.83
C VAL A 56 -3.65 -7.41 -7.29
N GLN A 57 -4.51 -8.30 -7.81
CA GLN A 57 -5.84 -8.52 -7.29
C GLN A 57 -5.83 -9.68 -6.30
N VAL A 58 -6.64 -9.57 -5.24
CA VAL A 58 -6.86 -10.62 -4.27
C VAL A 58 -8.35 -10.81 -4.12
N GLN A 59 -8.86 -11.96 -4.55
CA GLN A 59 -10.28 -12.30 -4.52
C GLN A 59 -10.50 -13.48 -3.57
N LEU A 60 -11.64 -13.47 -2.88
CA LEU A 60 -12.03 -14.57 -2.02
C LEU A 60 -12.59 -15.70 -2.90
N ILE A 61 -12.06 -16.92 -2.76
CA ILE A 61 -12.66 -18.09 -3.41
C ILE A 61 -13.80 -18.61 -2.54
N PRO A 62 -15.05 -18.69 -3.06
CA PRO A 62 -16.21 -19.11 -2.28
C PRO A 62 -16.16 -20.58 -1.83
N GLU A 63 -15.36 -21.41 -2.52
CA GLU A 63 -15.35 -22.86 -2.34
C GLU A 63 -14.46 -23.32 -1.20
N LYS A 64 -15.06 -24.07 -0.26
CA LYS A 64 -14.38 -24.81 0.80
C LYS A 64 -13.78 -26.10 0.21
N LYS A 65 -12.58 -26.05 -0.36
CA LYS A 65 -11.83 -27.27 -0.72
C LYS A 65 -11.04 -27.82 0.47
N GLY A 66 -11.00 -29.15 0.60
CA GLY A 66 -10.20 -29.89 1.59
C GLY A 66 -11.00 -30.94 2.37
N LEU A 67 -10.53 -32.19 2.37
CA LEU A 67 -11.22 -33.31 3.04
C LEU A 67 -11.22 -33.23 4.57
N PHE A 68 -10.31 -32.48 5.22
CA PHE A 68 -10.16 -32.56 6.68
C PHE A 68 -9.99 -31.24 7.45
N LEU A 69 -9.68 -30.10 6.83
CA LEU A 69 -9.70 -28.77 7.47
C LEU A 69 -9.99 -27.68 6.44
N LYS A 70 -11.12 -26.98 6.60
CA LYS A 70 -11.60 -25.94 5.67
C LYS A 70 -10.82 -24.65 5.90
N HIS A 71 -9.82 -24.38 5.07
CA HIS A 71 -9.12 -23.09 5.06
C HIS A 71 -9.73 -22.15 4.02
N VAL A 72 -9.68 -20.85 4.29
CA VAL A 72 -10.05 -19.81 3.32
C VAL A 72 -8.88 -19.65 2.34
N GLU A 73 -9.17 -19.81 1.05
CA GLU A 73 -8.24 -19.55 -0.04
C GLU A 73 -8.58 -18.24 -0.77
N TYR A 74 -7.54 -17.61 -1.29
CA TYR A 74 -7.61 -16.39 -2.08
C TYR A 74 -6.99 -16.66 -3.44
N GLU A 75 -7.67 -16.19 -4.49
CA GLU A 75 -7.05 -16.07 -5.80
C GLU A 75 -6.25 -14.77 -5.82
N VAL A 76 -4.95 -14.90 -6.10
CA VAL A 76 -4.00 -13.80 -6.20
C VAL A 76 -3.56 -13.69 -7.64
N SER A 77 -3.94 -12.59 -8.29
CA SER A 77 -3.74 -12.37 -9.73
C SER A 77 -2.82 -11.18 -9.97
N SER A 78 -1.65 -11.41 -10.56
CA SER A 78 -0.69 -10.34 -10.90
C SER A 78 -0.88 -9.91 -12.36
N LYS A 79 -0.98 -8.59 -12.57
CA LYS A 79 -1.03 -8.01 -13.92
C LYS A 79 0.33 -8.09 -14.61
N ARG A 80 1.43 -7.85 -13.88
CA ARG A 80 2.81 -7.92 -14.40
C ARG A 80 3.15 -9.33 -14.89
N PHE A 81 2.84 -10.36 -14.11
CA PHE A 81 3.17 -11.75 -14.44
C PHE A 81 2.09 -12.47 -15.26
N ARG A 82 0.91 -11.86 -15.45
CA ARG A 82 -0.22 -12.42 -16.22
C ARG A 82 -0.61 -13.82 -15.74
N CYS A 83 -0.54 -14.05 -14.44
CA CYS A 83 -0.85 -15.32 -13.81
C CYS A 83 -1.71 -15.13 -12.56
N SER A 84 -2.45 -16.18 -12.25
CA SER A 84 -3.29 -16.30 -11.07
C SER A 84 -2.89 -17.55 -10.30
N VAL A 85 -2.72 -17.39 -8.99
CA VAL A 85 -2.35 -18.48 -8.08
C VAL A 85 -3.29 -18.49 -6.89
N TYR A 86 -3.49 -19.67 -6.32
CA TYR A 86 -4.26 -19.81 -5.09
C TYR A 86 -3.32 -19.77 -3.89
N ARG A 87 -3.68 -18.96 -2.89
CA ARG A 87 -2.94 -18.77 -1.65
C ARG A 87 -3.88 -18.79 -0.47
N ARG A 88 -3.49 -19.43 0.62
CA ARG A 88 -4.14 -19.29 1.92
C ARG A 88 -3.40 -18.23 2.76
N TYR A 89 -4.05 -17.74 3.81
CA TYR A 89 -3.46 -16.74 4.72
C TYR A 89 -2.09 -17.16 5.27
N ASN A 90 -1.91 -18.43 5.64
CA ASN A 90 -0.60 -18.90 6.15
C ASN A 90 0.51 -18.88 5.10
N ASP A 91 0.20 -18.89 3.79
CA ASP A 91 1.22 -18.74 2.76
C ASP A 91 1.76 -17.30 2.74
N PHE A 92 0.88 -16.31 2.95
CA PHE A 92 1.28 -14.92 3.14
C PHE A 92 2.14 -14.74 4.39
N VAL A 93 1.81 -15.44 5.49
CA VAL A 93 2.62 -15.41 6.73
C VAL A 93 4.05 -15.88 6.46
N VAL A 94 4.22 -17.04 5.82
CA VAL A 94 5.55 -17.55 5.46
C VAL A 94 6.26 -16.61 4.49
N PHE A 95 5.56 -16.07 3.49
CA PHE A 95 6.14 -15.11 2.56
C PHE A 95 6.62 -13.82 3.27
N HIS A 96 5.84 -13.29 4.20
CA HIS A 96 6.21 -12.14 5.03
C HIS A 96 7.42 -12.43 5.93
N GLU A 97 7.49 -13.60 6.55
CA GLU A 97 8.67 -14.04 7.32
C GLU A 97 9.92 -14.09 6.44
N MET A 98 9.81 -14.63 5.22
CA MET A 98 10.92 -14.70 4.27
C MET A 98 11.36 -13.31 3.79
N LEU A 99 10.41 -12.38 3.59
CA LEU A 99 10.73 -10.98 3.28
C LEU A 99 11.50 -10.32 4.44
N LEU A 100 11.06 -10.49 5.69
CA LEU A 100 11.76 -9.94 6.85
C LEU A 100 13.16 -10.54 7.05
N GLN A 101 13.32 -11.84 6.77
CA GLN A 101 14.61 -12.51 6.87
C GLN A 101 15.59 -12.02 5.79
N LYS A 102 15.12 -11.87 4.54
CA LYS A 102 15.96 -11.46 3.42
C LYS A 102 16.21 -9.95 3.40
N PHE A 103 15.23 -9.14 3.79
CA PHE A 103 15.27 -7.68 3.73
C PHE A 103 14.99 -7.02 5.09
N PRO A 104 15.84 -7.25 6.10
CA PRO A 104 15.60 -6.74 7.46
C PRO A 104 15.64 -5.21 7.55
N TYR A 105 16.25 -4.53 6.56
CA TYR A 105 16.48 -3.08 6.51
C TYR A 105 15.44 -2.33 5.65
N ARG A 106 14.38 -2.99 5.18
CA ARG A 106 13.36 -2.43 4.28
C ARG A 106 11.99 -2.32 4.93
N MET A 107 11.10 -1.50 4.36
CA MET A 107 9.71 -1.38 4.81
C MET A 107 8.87 -2.60 4.37
N VAL A 108 8.92 -3.69 5.13
CA VAL A 108 8.03 -4.84 4.93
C VAL A 108 6.66 -4.53 5.55
N PRO A 109 5.55 -4.53 4.79
CA PRO A 109 4.23 -4.22 5.33
C PRO A 109 3.68 -5.31 6.24
N GLY A 110 2.98 -4.88 7.30
CA GLY A 110 2.34 -5.79 8.24
C GLY A 110 1.21 -6.61 7.61
N LEU A 111 1.00 -7.82 8.12
CA LEU A 111 -0.13 -8.66 7.78
C LEU A 111 -1.33 -8.40 8.71
N PRO A 112 -2.58 -8.57 8.23
CA PRO A 112 -3.74 -8.56 9.12
C PRO A 112 -3.63 -9.67 10.18
N PRO A 113 -4.24 -9.50 11.36
CA PRO A 113 -4.04 -10.41 12.49
C PRO A 113 -4.50 -11.85 12.19
N LYS A 114 -3.80 -12.81 12.80
CA LYS A 114 -4.19 -14.22 12.83
C LYS A 114 -5.32 -14.39 13.84
N ARG A 115 -6.55 -14.59 13.35
CA ARG A 115 -7.74 -14.70 14.19
C ARG A 115 -7.63 -15.86 15.20
N MET A 116 -8.10 -15.62 16.43
CA MET A 116 -8.16 -16.62 17.50
C MET A 116 -9.53 -17.32 17.60
N LEU A 117 -10.65 -16.70 17.17
CA LEU A 117 -12.02 -17.27 17.21
C LEU A 117 -12.92 -16.71 16.08
N GLY A 118 -13.82 -17.51 15.48
CA GLY A 118 -15.00 -17.03 14.73
C GLY A 118 -14.83 -16.48 13.29
N ALA A 119 -15.01 -17.37 12.31
CA ALA A 119 -15.37 -17.24 10.87
C ALA A 119 -16.12 -16.08 10.20
N ASP A 120 -16.47 -14.93 10.78
CA ASP A 120 -17.51 -14.14 10.10
C ASP A 120 -17.09 -13.57 8.73
N ARG A 121 -18.09 -13.28 7.90
CA ARG A 121 -17.92 -12.83 6.51
C ARG A 121 -17.20 -11.48 6.45
N GLU A 122 -17.48 -10.60 7.41
CA GLU A 122 -16.88 -9.28 7.52
C GLU A 122 -15.38 -9.39 7.80
N PHE A 123 -14.97 -10.22 8.75
CA PHE A 123 -13.57 -10.49 9.03
C PHE A 123 -12.82 -11.02 7.81
N ILE A 124 -13.42 -11.94 7.06
CA ILE A 124 -12.81 -12.52 5.86
C ILE A 124 -12.60 -11.44 4.79
N GLU A 125 -13.57 -10.56 4.60
CA GLU A 125 -13.46 -9.46 3.64
C GLU A 125 -12.44 -8.40 4.07
N THR A 126 -12.44 -8.00 5.34
CA THR A 126 -11.42 -7.09 5.91
C THR A 126 -10.01 -7.66 5.76
N ARG A 127 -9.84 -8.96 6.01
CA ARG A 127 -8.58 -9.65 5.77
C ARG A 127 -8.20 -9.66 4.29
N ARG A 128 -9.13 -9.96 3.38
CA ARG A 128 -8.88 -9.96 1.93
C ARG A 128 -8.40 -8.59 1.46
N ARG A 129 -9.04 -7.51 1.91
CA ARG A 129 -8.64 -6.12 1.64
C ARG A 129 -7.23 -5.83 2.15
N ALA A 130 -6.92 -6.18 3.39
CA ALA A 130 -5.58 -6.02 3.96
C ALA A 130 -4.51 -6.84 3.21
N LEU A 131 -4.80 -8.08 2.82
CA LEU A 131 -3.90 -8.90 2.00
C LEU A 131 -3.65 -8.27 0.62
N LYS A 132 -4.68 -7.69 0.01
CA LYS A 132 -4.56 -6.92 -1.25
C LYS A 132 -3.62 -5.72 -1.08
N ARG A 133 -3.77 -4.94 -0.01
CA ARG A 133 -2.89 -3.80 0.27
C ARG A 133 -1.45 -4.24 0.52
N PHE A 134 -1.26 -5.23 1.39
CA PHE A 134 0.04 -5.86 1.65
C PHE A 134 0.77 -6.25 0.36
N ILE A 135 0.15 -7.06 -0.49
CA ILE A 135 0.83 -7.58 -1.68
C ILE A 135 1.07 -6.50 -2.73
N ASN A 136 0.21 -5.47 -2.83
CA ASN A 136 0.47 -4.34 -3.74
C ASN A 136 1.61 -3.46 -3.24
N LEU A 137 1.72 -3.20 -1.93
CA LEU A 137 2.86 -2.49 -1.37
C LEU A 137 4.16 -3.26 -1.64
N VAL A 138 4.17 -4.58 -1.40
CA VAL A 138 5.32 -5.42 -1.70
C VAL A 138 5.64 -5.42 -3.20
N ALA A 139 4.66 -5.62 -4.08
CA ALA A 139 4.90 -5.71 -5.52
C ALA A 139 5.37 -4.40 -6.18
N ARG A 140 5.18 -3.27 -5.50
CA ARG A 140 5.58 -1.94 -5.97
C ARG A 140 6.83 -1.40 -5.28
N HIS A 141 7.30 -2.07 -4.24
CA HIS A 141 8.51 -1.69 -3.51
C HIS A 141 9.76 -2.01 -4.36
N PRO A 142 10.70 -1.08 -4.59
CA PRO A 142 11.73 -1.29 -5.62
C PRO A 142 12.58 -2.55 -5.41
N PRO A 143 13.22 -2.79 -4.24
CA PRO A 143 13.90 -4.06 -3.96
C PRO A 143 13.04 -5.32 -4.11
N PHE A 144 11.79 -5.30 -3.65
CA PHE A 144 10.96 -6.52 -3.62
C PHE A 144 10.38 -6.85 -4.99
N SER A 145 10.06 -5.82 -5.78
CA SER A 145 9.44 -5.93 -7.10
C SER A 145 10.30 -6.70 -8.10
N GLU A 146 11.62 -6.68 -7.92
CA GLU A 146 12.58 -7.37 -8.77
C GLU A 146 13.08 -8.69 -8.15
N ASP A 147 12.67 -9.01 -6.92
CA ASP A 147 13.16 -10.19 -6.21
C ASP A 147 12.47 -11.48 -6.65
N VAL A 148 13.26 -12.56 -6.72
CA VAL A 148 12.77 -13.91 -7.05
C VAL A 148 11.70 -14.39 -6.09
N LEU A 149 11.75 -13.98 -4.81
CA LEU A 149 10.80 -14.40 -3.78
C LEU A 149 9.37 -13.94 -4.12
N LEU A 150 9.20 -12.68 -4.54
CA LEU A 150 7.91 -12.14 -4.96
C LEU A 150 7.42 -12.83 -6.24
N LYS A 151 8.30 -12.93 -7.25
CA LYS A 151 7.96 -13.59 -8.52
C LYS A 151 7.48 -15.03 -8.27
N PHE A 152 8.19 -15.78 -7.42
CA PHE A 152 7.81 -17.14 -7.05
C PHE A 152 6.46 -17.16 -6.32
N PHE A 153 6.27 -16.29 -5.33
CA PHE A 153 5.02 -16.19 -4.59
C PHE A 153 3.81 -15.88 -5.48
N LEU A 154 3.99 -15.10 -6.55
CA LEU A 154 2.90 -14.72 -7.46
C LEU A 154 2.68 -15.68 -8.65
N SER A 155 3.63 -16.56 -8.97
CA SER A 155 3.57 -17.42 -10.17
C SER A 155 3.57 -18.92 -9.90
N PHE A 156 4.05 -19.39 -8.76
CA PHE A 156 4.13 -20.83 -8.47
C PHE A 156 2.76 -21.42 -8.10
N SER A 157 2.25 -22.38 -8.87
CA SER A 157 0.93 -23.00 -8.63
C SER A 157 0.96 -24.27 -7.79
N GLY A 158 2.14 -24.76 -7.38
CA GLY A 158 2.27 -25.99 -6.59
C GLY A 158 1.82 -25.83 -5.14
N SER A 159 1.42 -26.95 -4.52
CA SER A 159 0.90 -26.99 -3.15
C SER A 159 1.97 -26.74 -2.06
N ASP A 160 3.24 -26.94 -2.39
CA ASP A 160 4.36 -26.84 -1.44
C ASP A 160 5.04 -25.45 -1.44
N VAL A 161 4.26 -24.40 -1.69
CA VAL A 161 4.77 -23.02 -1.81
C VAL A 161 5.56 -22.58 -0.57
N GLN A 162 5.15 -22.99 0.62
CA GLN A 162 5.78 -22.55 1.87
C GLN A 162 7.20 -23.08 2.04
N ASN A 163 7.44 -24.36 1.74
CA ASN A 163 8.78 -24.95 1.86
C ASN A 163 9.70 -24.41 0.77
N LYS A 164 9.19 -24.27 -0.46
CA LYS A 164 9.95 -23.67 -1.57
C LYS A 164 10.35 -22.22 -1.30
N LEU A 165 9.49 -21.42 -0.67
CA LEU A 165 9.85 -20.07 -0.23
C LEU A 165 11.00 -20.07 0.79
N ARG A 166 11.00 -21.02 1.74
CA ARG A 166 12.09 -21.17 2.71
C ARG A 166 13.40 -21.58 2.04
N GLU A 167 13.35 -22.54 1.12
CA GLU A 167 14.52 -22.97 0.34
C GLU A 167 15.16 -21.80 -0.43
N LEU A 168 14.37 -20.88 -1.00
CA LEU A 168 14.88 -19.72 -1.73
C LEU A 168 15.66 -18.71 -0.88
N VAL A 169 15.44 -18.69 0.44
CA VAL A 169 16.13 -17.78 1.37
C VAL A 169 17.23 -18.50 2.13
N GLN A 170 17.14 -19.82 2.26
CA GLN A 170 18.12 -20.62 2.99
C GLN A 170 19.51 -20.51 2.36
N GLY A 171 20.50 -20.14 3.18
CA GLY A 171 21.91 -20.07 2.75
C GLY A 171 22.30 -18.84 1.92
N VAL A 172 21.35 -18.02 1.46
CA VAL A 172 21.63 -16.80 0.67
C VAL A 172 22.18 -15.66 1.54
N GLY A 173 21.74 -15.60 2.80
CA GLY A 173 22.00 -14.45 3.68
C GLY A 173 20.97 -13.33 3.49
N ASP A 174 21.17 -12.24 4.22
CA ASP A 174 20.30 -11.05 4.14
C ASP A 174 20.81 -10.03 3.10
N GLU A 175 20.06 -8.95 2.93
CA GLU A 175 20.37 -7.86 2.00
C GLU A 175 21.76 -7.27 2.24
N PHE A 176 22.26 -7.24 3.48
CA PHE A 176 23.62 -6.75 3.76
C PHE A 176 24.70 -7.64 3.13
N MET A 177 24.48 -8.96 3.13
CA MET A 177 25.43 -9.91 2.54
C MET A 177 25.40 -9.93 1.01
N THR A 178 24.28 -9.52 0.41
CA THR A 178 24.03 -9.63 -1.03
C THR A 178 24.15 -8.30 -1.77
N CYS A 179 24.04 -7.18 -1.07
CA CYS A 179 24.10 -5.85 -1.66
C CYS A 179 25.55 -5.37 -1.87
N GLN A 180 25.89 -5.03 -3.12
CA GLN A 180 27.26 -4.70 -3.54
C GLN A 180 27.89 -3.54 -2.76
N PHE A 181 27.10 -2.54 -2.39
CA PHE A 181 27.58 -1.31 -1.72
C PHE A 181 27.39 -1.35 -0.19
N ALA A 182 26.93 -2.47 0.38
CA ALA A 182 26.61 -2.55 1.81
C ALA A 182 27.81 -2.22 2.73
N MET A 183 28.99 -2.73 2.37
CA MET A 183 30.23 -2.50 3.12
C MET A 183 30.72 -1.05 3.04
N GLN A 184 30.33 -0.32 1.98
CA GLN A 184 30.72 1.06 1.70
C GLN A 184 29.62 2.07 2.08
N ALA A 185 28.52 1.62 2.69
CA ALA A 185 27.35 2.46 2.96
C ALA A 185 27.70 3.79 3.65
N LYS A 186 28.69 3.78 4.56
CA LYS A 186 29.19 4.96 5.27
C LYS A 186 29.66 6.07 4.34
N GLU A 187 30.28 5.73 3.20
CA GLU A 187 30.87 6.69 2.25
C GLU A 187 29.80 7.50 1.51
N TYR A 188 28.60 6.93 1.36
CA TYR A 188 27.48 7.59 0.69
C TYR A 188 26.63 8.43 1.64
N LEU A 189 26.74 8.21 2.95
CA LEU A 189 25.88 8.85 3.94
C LEU A 189 26.34 10.26 4.30
N PRO A 190 25.41 11.22 4.45
CA PRO A 190 25.70 12.52 5.07
C PRO A 190 26.26 12.38 6.49
N THR A 191 27.11 13.31 6.91
CA THR A 191 27.73 13.31 8.24
C THR A 191 26.70 13.50 9.37
N ASP A 192 25.58 14.14 9.07
CA ASP A 192 24.46 14.42 9.97
C ASP A 192 23.30 13.40 9.84
N ILE A 193 23.53 12.24 9.21
CA ILE A 193 22.48 11.24 8.92
C ILE A 193 21.65 10.83 10.15
N GLN A 194 22.25 10.77 11.33
CA GLN A 194 21.55 10.44 12.58
C GLN A 194 20.53 11.51 12.96
N ILE A 195 20.89 12.79 12.77
CA ILE A 195 19.99 13.93 13.02
C ILE A 195 18.85 13.91 12.00
N GLN A 196 19.18 13.69 10.72
CA GLN A 196 18.18 13.56 9.65
C GLN A 196 17.22 12.39 9.90
N PHE A 197 17.71 11.24 10.35
CA PHE A 197 16.88 10.09 10.72
C PHE A 197 15.91 10.45 11.86
N ALA A 198 16.41 11.06 12.94
CA ALA A 198 15.57 11.46 14.06
C ALA A 198 14.46 12.45 13.64
N ALA A 199 14.81 13.44 12.82
CA ALA A 199 13.85 14.41 12.27
C ALA A 199 12.82 13.74 11.35
N SER A 200 13.26 12.86 10.45
CA SER A 200 12.40 12.14 9.50
C SER A 200 11.42 11.22 10.22
N ARG A 201 11.89 10.49 11.25
CA ARG A 201 11.04 9.64 12.08
C ARG A 201 9.93 10.43 12.78
N GLU A 202 10.27 11.59 13.35
CA GLU A 202 9.31 12.44 14.02
C GLU A 202 8.29 13.04 13.04
N LEU A 203 8.74 13.51 11.87
CA LEU A 203 7.86 13.98 10.80
C LEU A 203 6.87 12.89 10.36
N ILE A 204 7.37 11.71 10.03
CA ILE A 204 6.55 10.58 9.55
C ILE A 204 5.58 10.10 10.64
N ARG A 205 5.99 10.12 11.91
CA ARG A 205 5.09 9.85 13.05
C ARG A 205 3.93 10.83 13.11
N ASN A 206 4.18 12.13 12.91
CA ASN A 206 3.14 13.15 12.90
C ASN A 206 2.20 13.03 11.70
N ILE A 207 2.74 12.68 10.53
CA ILE A 207 1.94 12.35 9.33
C ILE A 207 1.03 11.15 9.62
N TYR A 208 1.59 10.04 10.13
CA TYR A 208 0.83 8.85 10.51
C TYR A 208 -0.34 9.19 11.45
N ASN A 209 -0.06 9.92 12.53
CA ASN A 209 -1.10 10.29 13.51
C ASN A 209 -2.23 11.12 12.89
N SER A 210 -1.89 12.00 11.93
CA SER A 210 -2.87 12.85 11.24
C SER A 210 -3.72 12.03 10.27
N PHE A 211 -3.09 11.17 9.47
CA PHE A 211 -3.79 10.29 8.53
C PHE A 211 -4.63 9.23 9.24
N TYR A 212 -4.19 8.75 10.41
CA TYR A 212 -4.95 7.81 11.22
C TYR A 212 -6.28 8.44 11.67
N LYS A 213 -6.21 9.68 12.19
CA LYS A 213 -7.40 10.46 12.54
C LYS A 213 -8.29 10.69 11.32
N LEU A 214 -7.72 11.05 10.17
CA LEU A 214 -8.47 11.27 8.93
C LEU A 214 -9.20 10.00 8.46
N ARG A 215 -8.54 8.84 8.54
CA ARG A 215 -9.13 7.52 8.28
C ARG A 215 -10.31 7.27 9.21
N ASP A 216 -10.14 7.43 10.52
CA ASP A 216 -11.22 7.24 11.50
C ASP A 216 -12.39 8.21 11.28
N ARG A 217 -12.14 9.42 10.78
CA ARG A 217 -13.22 10.35 10.39
C ARG A 217 -13.98 9.85 9.17
N THR A 218 -13.26 9.43 8.14
CA THR A 218 -13.82 8.96 6.86
C THR A 218 -14.61 7.66 7.03
N GLU A 219 -14.09 6.70 7.79
CA GLU A 219 -14.77 5.45 8.11
C GLU A 219 -16.11 5.69 8.82
N ARG A 220 -16.15 6.67 9.73
CA ARG A 220 -17.42 7.08 10.36
C ARG A 220 -18.37 7.80 9.41
N ILE A 221 -17.88 8.47 8.36
CA ILE A 221 -18.76 9.04 7.32
C ILE A 221 -19.40 7.88 6.53
N ALA A 222 -18.61 6.90 6.10
CA ALA A 222 -19.10 5.73 5.39
C ALA A 222 -20.11 4.92 6.22
N SER A 223 -19.84 4.72 7.51
CA SER A 223 -20.79 4.07 8.43
C SER A 223 -22.11 4.83 8.53
N ARG A 224 -22.07 6.17 8.65
CA ARG A 224 -23.29 6.98 8.70
C ARG A 224 -24.12 6.89 7.42
N ALA A 225 -23.48 6.70 6.27
CA ALA A 225 -24.22 6.49 5.02
C ALA A 225 -25.01 5.17 5.04
N VAL A 226 -24.45 4.12 5.66
CA VAL A 226 -25.14 2.83 5.87
C VAL A 226 -26.27 2.96 6.89
N ASP A 227 -26.06 3.69 7.98
CA ASP A 227 -27.10 3.96 8.97
C ASP A 227 -28.27 4.75 8.36
N ASN A 228 -27.96 5.82 7.62
CA ASN A 228 -28.96 6.61 6.88
C ASN A 228 -29.75 5.76 5.88
N ALA A 229 -29.08 4.83 5.18
CA ALA A 229 -29.77 3.90 4.29
C ALA A 229 -30.78 3.02 5.05
N SER A 230 -30.41 2.55 6.23
CA SER A 230 -31.27 1.73 7.08
C SER A 230 -32.49 2.52 7.53
N ASP A 231 -32.30 3.77 7.96
CA ASP A 231 -33.38 4.67 8.38
C ASP A 231 -34.34 5.00 7.23
N LEU A 232 -33.82 5.34 6.05
CA LEU A 232 -34.62 5.61 4.84
C LEU A 232 -35.47 4.39 4.46
N LEU A 233 -34.88 3.20 4.52
CA LEU A 233 -35.61 1.96 4.22
C LEU A 233 -36.71 1.68 5.24
N LEU A 234 -36.43 1.90 6.53
CA LEU A 234 -37.42 1.72 7.60
C LEU A 234 -38.57 2.73 7.47
N PHE A 235 -38.25 3.99 7.18
CA PHE A 235 -39.25 5.02 6.92
C PHE A 235 -40.17 4.63 5.76
N GLY A 236 -39.59 4.16 4.64
CA GLY A 236 -40.38 3.66 3.50
C GLY A 236 -41.29 2.48 3.88
N LYS A 237 -40.81 1.55 4.72
CA LYS A 237 -41.63 0.42 5.20
C LYS A 237 -42.83 0.89 6.03
N GLU A 238 -42.66 1.88 6.91
CA GLU A 238 -43.77 2.44 7.69
C GLU A 238 -44.82 3.12 6.79
N LEU A 239 -44.39 3.84 5.74
CA LEU A 239 -45.32 4.39 4.74
C LEU A 239 -46.11 3.29 4.03
N SER A 240 -45.44 2.19 3.65
CA SER A 240 -46.10 1.05 3.01
C SER A 240 -47.06 0.34 3.96
N ALA A 241 -46.72 0.22 5.24
CA ALA A 241 -47.57 -0.39 6.26
C ALA A 241 -48.85 0.44 6.44
N LEU A 242 -48.72 1.76 6.61
CA LEU A 242 -49.85 2.68 6.71
C LEU A 242 -50.72 2.66 5.44
N GLY A 243 -50.09 2.66 4.26
CA GLY A 243 -50.79 2.57 2.98
C GLY A 243 -51.47 1.23 2.72
N SER A 244 -51.07 0.16 3.42
CA SER A 244 -51.63 -1.18 3.26
C SER A 244 -52.62 -1.57 4.37
N ASP A 245 -52.89 -0.67 5.33
CA ASP A 245 -53.82 -0.91 6.41
C ASP A 245 -55.24 -1.20 5.85
N THR A 246 -55.81 -2.36 6.20
CA THR A 246 -57.13 -2.79 5.76
C THR A 246 -58.22 -2.53 6.81
N THR A 247 -57.89 -1.84 7.91
CA THR A 247 -58.84 -1.50 8.98
C THR A 247 -60.02 -0.72 8.39
N PRO A 248 -61.26 -1.18 8.60
CA PRO A 248 -62.43 -0.51 8.05
C PRO A 248 -62.61 0.86 8.68
N LEU A 249 -62.95 1.86 7.86
CA LEU A 249 -63.30 3.19 8.33
C LEU A 249 -64.57 3.12 9.19
N PRO A 250 -64.60 3.78 10.36
CA PRO A 250 -65.84 3.96 11.12
C PRO A 250 -66.91 4.67 10.29
N SER A 251 -68.20 4.41 10.59
CA SER A 251 -69.35 4.94 9.83
C SER A 251 -69.38 6.47 9.74
N TRP A 252 -68.94 7.19 10.78
CA TRP A 252 -68.86 8.65 10.79
C TRP A 252 -67.75 9.21 9.89
N ALA A 253 -66.73 8.40 9.57
CA ALA A 253 -65.60 8.77 8.70
C ALA A 253 -65.83 8.40 7.23
N ALA A 254 -66.91 7.69 6.91
CA ALA A 254 -67.23 7.22 5.56
C ALA A 254 -67.43 8.37 4.54
N LEU A 255 -67.77 9.58 5.01
CA LEU A 255 -67.87 10.79 4.20
C LEU A 255 -66.54 11.17 3.50
N ASN A 256 -65.39 10.77 4.05
CA ASN A 256 -64.04 11.03 3.52
C ASN A 256 -63.36 9.77 2.96
N SER A 257 -64.12 8.71 2.67
CA SER A 257 -63.58 7.38 2.31
C SER A 257 -62.67 7.40 1.07
N SER A 258 -62.98 8.21 0.06
CA SER A 258 -62.18 8.34 -1.17
C SER A 258 -60.85 9.06 -0.95
N ALA A 259 -60.82 10.09 -0.09
CA ALA A 259 -59.60 10.84 0.24
C ALA A 259 -58.59 9.97 0.99
N TRP A 260 -59.06 9.17 1.96
CA TRP A 260 -58.21 8.23 2.69
C TRP A 260 -57.69 7.10 1.79
N GLY A 261 -58.53 6.57 0.89
CA GLY A 261 -58.12 5.56 -0.10
C GLY A 261 -57.00 6.07 -1.02
N ASN A 262 -57.15 7.29 -1.56
CA ASN A 262 -56.13 7.94 -2.38
C ASN A 262 -54.83 8.18 -1.60
N LEU A 263 -54.93 8.63 -0.34
CA LEU A 263 -53.78 8.83 0.54
C LEU A 263 -53.04 7.51 0.80
N LYS A 264 -53.75 6.41 1.08
CA LYS A 264 -53.16 5.08 1.24
C LYS A 264 -52.38 4.64 0.00
N GLN A 265 -52.95 4.82 -1.19
CA GLN A 265 -52.29 4.49 -2.45
C GLN A 265 -51.04 5.34 -2.67
N ALA A 266 -51.11 6.65 -2.38
CA ALA A 266 -49.98 7.55 -2.49
C ALA A 266 -48.85 7.18 -1.50
N LEU A 267 -49.16 6.87 -0.24
CA LEU A 267 -48.20 6.42 0.77
C LEU A 267 -47.46 5.15 0.32
N LYS A 268 -48.19 4.19 -0.26
CA LYS A 268 -47.60 2.98 -0.85
C LYS A 268 -46.69 3.32 -2.02
N GLY A 269 -47.08 4.24 -2.90
CA GLY A 269 -46.23 4.71 -4.00
C GLY A 269 -44.93 5.36 -3.50
N LEU A 270 -45.01 6.21 -2.47
CA LEU A 270 -43.86 6.89 -1.88
C LEU A 270 -42.87 5.91 -1.23
N SER A 271 -43.34 4.79 -0.68
CA SER A 271 -42.46 3.77 -0.07
C SER A 271 -41.37 3.25 -1.01
N VAL A 272 -41.67 3.12 -2.30
CA VAL A 272 -40.73 2.64 -3.33
C VAL A 272 -39.58 3.63 -3.51
N GLU A 273 -39.88 4.93 -3.47
CA GLU A 273 -38.89 5.98 -3.60
C GLU A 273 -37.93 6.00 -2.41
N PHE A 274 -38.43 5.78 -1.20
CA PHE A 274 -37.60 5.65 0.01
C PHE A 274 -36.69 4.42 -0.05
N ALA A 275 -37.12 3.32 -0.67
CA ALA A 275 -36.23 2.19 -0.93
C ALA A 275 -35.12 2.54 -1.94
N MET A 276 -35.42 3.36 -2.97
CA MET A 276 -34.40 3.87 -3.89
C MET A 276 -33.41 4.81 -3.20
N LEU A 277 -33.89 5.73 -2.34
CA LEU A 277 -33.04 6.59 -1.52
C LEU A 277 -32.11 5.77 -0.63
N ALA A 278 -32.62 4.70 0.00
CA ALA A 278 -31.83 3.78 0.80
C ALA A 278 -30.73 3.10 -0.04
N ASP A 279 -31.05 2.59 -1.23
CA ASP A 279 -30.04 1.99 -2.13
C ASP A 279 -28.94 3.00 -2.50
N LYS A 280 -29.31 4.25 -2.80
CA LYS A 280 -28.33 5.33 -3.05
C LYS A 280 -27.44 5.64 -1.85
N ALA A 281 -27.99 5.65 -0.64
CA ALA A 281 -27.20 5.82 0.57
C ALA A 281 -26.25 4.62 0.83
N VAL A 282 -26.68 3.37 0.56
CA VAL A 282 -25.79 2.19 0.63
C VAL A 282 -24.65 2.29 -0.39
N GLN A 283 -24.96 2.66 -1.64
CA GLN A 283 -23.97 2.83 -2.70
C GLN A 283 -22.93 3.90 -2.31
N GLN A 284 -23.38 5.02 -1.73
CA GLN A 284 -22.50 6.06 -1.23
C GLN A 284 -21.53 5.52 -0.16
N GLY A 285 -22.04 4.82 0.85
CA GLY A 285 -21.19 4.25 1.91
C GLY A 285 -20.15 3.28 1.36
N LYS A 286 -20.54 2.40 0.42
CA LYS A 286 -19.61 1.48 -0.25
C LYS A 286 -18.56 2.22 -1.09
N GLN A 287 -18.95 3.28 -1.79
CA GLN A 287 -18.02 4.07 -2.60
C GLN A 287 -16.97 4.72 -1.70
N GLU A 288 -17.40 5.38 -0.62
CA GLU A 288 -16.49 6.02 0.34
C GLU A 288 -15.53 5.02 0.98
N GLU A 289 -16.04 3.84 1.36
CA GLU A 289 -15.23 2.76 1.90
C GLU A 289 -14.16 2.29 0.91
N ASN A 290 -14.56 1.97 -0.32
CA ASN A 290 -13.65 1.39 -1.32
C ASN A 290 -12.68 2.40 -1.94
N ASP A 291 -13.10 3.64 -2.14
CA ASP A 291 -12.31 4.63 -2.89
C ASP A 291 -11.51 5.59 -2.01
N VAL A 292 -11.91 5.74 -0.76
CA VAL A 292 -11.30 6.69 0.18
C VAL A 292 -10.68 5.96 1.36
N VAL A 293 -11.48 5.20 2.12
CA VAL A 293 -11.00 4.50 3.33
C VAL A 293 -9.91 3.49 2.97
N GLU A 294 -10.07 2.71 1.91
CA GLU A 294 -9.04 1.76 1.48
C GLU A 294 -7.74 2.43 1.01
N LYS A 295 -7.79 3.61 0.38
CA LYS A 295 -6.58 4.36 0.00
C LYS A 295 -5.89 4.97 1.22
N LEU A 296 -6.66 5.44 2.21
CA LEU A 296 -6.15 5.88 3.51
C LEU A 296 -5.46 4.72 4.24
N ASN A 297 -6.10 3.55 4.29
CA ASN A 297 -5.52 2.35 4.88
C ASN A 297 -4.23 1.92 4.16
N LEU A 298 -4.17 1.98 2.82
CA LEU A 298 -2.95 1.68 2.07
C LEU A 298 -1.78 2.59 2.47
N PHE A 299 -2.05 3.90 2.60
CA PHE A 299 -1.02 4.84 2.99
C PHE A 299 -0.61 4.67 4.46
N LEU A 300 -1.57 4.37 5.35
CA LEU A 300 -1.29 4.04 6.75
C LEU A 300 -0.48 2.76 6.89
N ASP A 301 -0.75 1.72 6.11
CA ASP A 301 0.02 0.47 6.11
C ASP A 301 1.48 0.75 5.71
N LEU A 302 1.71 1.61 4.71
CA LEU A 302 3.05 2.06 4.31
C LEU A 302 3.76 2.83 5.45
N LEU A 303 3.08 3.81 6.06
CA LEU A 303 3.64 4.60 7.16
C LEU A 303 3.92 3.75 8.41
N GLN A 304 3.07 2.74 8.69
CA GLN A 304 3.31 1.80 9.78
C GLN A 304 4.54 0.92 9.48
N SER A 305 4.71 0.49 8.22
CA SER A 305 5.90 -0.25 7.79
C SER A 305 7.21 0.53 8.04
N TYR A 306 7.17 1.85 7.85
CA TYR A 306 8.30 2.74 8.18
C TYR A 306 8.58 2.78 9.68
N LYS A 307 7.54 2.91 10.52
CA LYS A 307 7.68 2.88 11.99
C LYS A 307 8.29 1.56 12.46
N ASP A 308 7.80 0.43 11.94
CA ASP A 308 8.32 -0.90 12.25
C ASP A 308 9.80 -1.03 11.82
N LEU A 309 10.19 -0.42 10.70
CA LEU A 309 11.58 -0.37 10.25
C LEU A 309 12.46 0.47 11.21
N CYS A 310 11.96 1.61 11.68
CA CYS A 310 12.67 2.41 12.68
C CYS A 310 12.92 1.61 13.96
N GLU A 311 11.90 0.89 14.44
CA GLU A 311 12.02 0.01 15.60
C GLU A 311 13.03 -1.12 15.37
N ARG A 312 13.03 -1.75 14.19
CA ARG A 312 14.04 -2.77 13.82
C ARG A 312 15.46 -2.21 13.80
N HIS A 313 15.65 -0.97 13.35
CA HIS A 313 16.94 -0.31 13.38
C HIS A 313 17.39 -0.04 14.83
N GLU A 314 16.56 0.65 15.61
CA GLU A 314 16.93 1.14 16.95
C GLU A 314 17.08 0.00 17.96
N ASN A 315 16.07 -0.86 18.05
CA ASN A 315 16.04 -1.98 19.01
C ASN A 315 16.81 -3.21 18.51
N GLY A 316 17.12 -3.26 17.21
CA GLY A 316 17.87 -4.34 16.59
C GLY A 316 19.32 -3.97 16.33
N VAL A 317 19.59 -3.39 15.17
CA VAL A 317 20.95 -3.19 14.64
C VAL A 317 21.76 -2.24 15.51
N LEU A 318 21.20 -1.07 15.83
CA LEU A 318 21.87 -0.04 16.63
C LEU A 318 22.12 -0.56 18.06
N HIS A 319 21.12 -1.17 18.69
CA HIS A 319 21.27 -1.76 20.03
C HIS A 319 22.34 -2.86 20.06
N LYS A 320 22.40 -3.74 19.06
CA LYS A 320 23.44 -4.78 18.96
C LYS A 320 24.83 -4.17 18.80
N HIS A 321 24.98 -3.14 17.98
CA HIS A 321 26.24 -2.41 17.81
C HIS A 321 26.69 -1.75 19.12
N GLN A 322 25.80 -1.05 19.83
CA GLN A 322 26.08 -0.47 21.13
C GLN A 322 26.49 -1.54 22.15
N ARG A 323 25.77 -2.66 22.23
CA ARG A 323 26.10 -3.77 23.14
C ARG A 323 27.49 -4.36 22.84
N ALA A 324 27.86 -4.49 21.57
CA ALA A 324 29.18 -4.97 21.15
C ALA A 324 30.31 -4.03 21.65
N LEU A 325 30.14 -2.71 21.51
CA LEU A 325 31.08 -1.71 22.02
C LEU A 325 31.23 -1.73 23.55
N HIS A 326 30.10 -1.92 24.27
CA HIS A 326 30.13 -2.04 25.73
C HIS A 326 30.88 -3.31 26.18
N LYS A 327 30.64 -4.44 25.51
CA LYS A 327 31.32 -5.72 25.80
C LYS A 327 32.83 -5.60 25.57
N TYR A 328 33.25 -4.99 24.47
CA TYR A 328 34.67 -4.71 24.20
C TYR A 328 35.30 -3.86 25.30
N SER A 329 34.62 -2.78 25.72
CA SER A 329 35.09 -1.90 26.79
C SER A 329 35.27 -2.64 28.12
N MET A 330 34.38 -3.59 28.43
CA MET A 330 34.53 -4.45 29.62
C MET A 330 35.71 -5.42 29.51
N MET A 331 35.89 -6.06 28.35
CA MET A 331 36.99 -7.00 28.11
C MET A 331 38.35 -6.30 28.17
N LYS A 332 38.47 -5.09 27.62
CA LYS A 332 39.68 -4.27 27.71
C LYS A 332 40.03 -3.91 29.17
N LYS A 333 39.03 -3.56 29.99
CA LYS A 333 39.23 -3.33 31.43
C LYS A 333 39.68 -4.60 32.16
N GLN A 334 39.12 -5.76 31.81
CA GLN A 334 39.54 -7.05 32.38
C GLN A 334 40.96 -7.43 31.98
N MET A 335 41.36 -7.15 30.75
CA MET A 335 42.73 -7.37 30.28
C MET A 335 43.70 -6.50 31.09
N MET A 336 43.41 -5.20 31.23
CA MET A 336 44.23 -4.29 32.05
C MET A 336 44.37 -4.77 33.49
N SER A 337 43.32 -5.30 34.11
CA SER A 337 43.40 -5.82 35.48
C SER A 337 44.16 -7.16 35.57
N ALA A 338 44.02 -8.04 34.56
CA ALA A 338 44.73 -9.31 34.50
C ALA A 338 46.25 -9.12 34.33
N THR A 339 46.68 -8.17 33.49
CA THR A 339 48.08 -7.82 33.30
C THR A 339 48.71 -7.24 34.57
N VAL A 340 47.95 -6.44 35.33
CA VAL A 340 48.43 -5.87 36.62
C VAL A 340 48.51 -6.95 37.72
N GLN A 341 47.66 -7.97 37.67
CA GLN A 341 47.60 -9.04 38.69
C GLN A 341 48.56 -10.22 38.43
N ASN A 342 49.43 -10.16 37.41
CA ASN A 342 50.32 -11.28 37.01
C ASN A 342 49.58 -12.63 36.90
N LYS A 343 48.38 -12.62 36.29
CA LYS A 343 47.65 -13.86 36.00
C LYS A 343 48.41 -14.73 35.01
N GLU A 344 48.12 -16.03 35.03
CA GLU A 344 48.78 -17.02 34.17
C GLU A 344 48.75 -16.60 32.68
N PRO A 345 49.87 -16.75 31.95
CA PRO A 345 50.02 -16.29 30.58
C PRO A 345 48.96 -16.86 29.62
N ASP A 346 48.59 -18.14 29.78
CA ASP A 346 47.55 -18.80 28.98
C ASP A 346 46.18 -18.11 29.13
N SER A 347 45.87 -17.57 30.31
CA SER A 347 44.61 -16.86 30.55
C SER A 347 44.56 -15.48 29.89
N VAL A 348 45.71 -14.83 29.76
CA VAL A 348 45.87 -13.53 29.09
C VAL A 348 45.77 -13.70 27.58
N GLU A 349 46.42 -14.71 27.01
CA GLU A 349 46.35 -15.02 25.59
C GLU A 349 44.92 -15.37 25.13
N GLN A 350 44.17 -16.13 25.94
CA GLN A 350 42.75 -16.39 25.68
C GLN A 350 41.89 -15.11 25.71
N LEU A 351 42.19 -14.17 26.63
CA LEU A 351 41.51 -12.88 26.69
C LEU A 351 41.82 -12.01 25.46
N GLU A 352 43.07 -12.02 24.98
CA GLU A 352 43.50 -11.33 23.76
C GLU A 352 42.78 -11.86 22.52
N SER A 353 42.75 -13.18 22.32
CA SER A 353 42.02 -13.79 21.20
C SER A 353 40.55 -13.37 21.19
N ARG A 354 39.90 -13.37 22.35
CA ARG A 354 38.49 -12.95 22.48
C ARG A 354 38.31 -11.46 22.21
N ILE A 355 39.30 -10.61 22.52
CA ILE A 355 39.27 -9.17 22.20
C ILE A 355 39.33 -8.96 20.69
N VAL A 356 40.23 -9.65 19.99
CA VAL A 356 40.34 -9.57 18.51
C VAL A 356 39.05 -10.05 17.83
N GLU A 357 38.47 -11.16 18.28
CA GLU A 357 37.15 -11.61 17.80
C GLU A 357 36.06 -10.55 18.02
N GLN A 358 36.09 -9.86 19.17
CA GLN A 358 35.14 -8.82 19.50
C GLN A 358 35.33 -7.55 18.65
N GLU A 359 36.57 -7.20 18.26
CA GLU A 359 36.86 -6.11 17.33
C GLU A 359 36.29 -6.40 15.94
N ASN A 360 36.50 -7.61 15.41
CA ASN A 360 35.91 -8.05 14.14
C ASN A 360 34.38 -8.01 14.18
N ALA A 361 33.77 -8.42 15.29
CA ALA A 361 32.34 -8.33 15.49
C ALA A 361 31.84 -6.88 15.53
N ILE A 362 32.59 -5.95 16.15
CA ILE A 362 32.26 -4.52 16.17
C ILE A 362 32.29 -3.95 14.76
N LEU A 363 33.34 -4.19 13.99
CA LEU A 363 33.46 -3.71 12.61
C LEU A 363 32.27 -4.18 11.75
N THR A 364 31.92 -5.46 11.87
CA THR A 364 30.76 -6.02 11.16
C THR A 364 29.44 -5.35 11.59
N MET A 365 29.25 -5.11 12.90
CA MET A 365 28.05 -4.44 13.41
C MET A 365 28.00 -2.96 13.02
N GLU A 366 29.15 -2.28 12.98
CA GLU A 366 29.27 -0.89 12.54
C GLU A 366 28.88 -0.76 11.07
N GLN A 367 29.39 -1.62 10.19
CA GLN A 367 29.03 -1.65 8.78
C GLN A 367 27.53 -1.94 8.58
N ARG A 368 26.98 -2.91 9.30
CA ARG A 368 25.54 -3.19 9.28
C ARG A 368 24.70 -2.02 9.77
N ASN A 369 25.19 -1.27 10.77
CA ASN A 369 24.54 -0.06 11.27
C ASN A 369 24.51 1.04 10.21
N TYR A 370 25.63 1.29 9.53
CA TYR A 370 25.67 2.25 8.41
C TYR A 370 24.79 1.81 7.24
N PHE A 371 24.81 0.52 6.87
CA PHE A 371 23.93 0.01 5.83
C PHE A 371 22.45 0.13 6.19
N SER A 372 22.10 -0.09 7.46
CA SER A 372 20.74 0.11 7.94
C SER A 372 20.28 1.57 7.83
N LEU A 373 21.15 2.54 8.12
CA LEU A 373 20.87 3.97 7.96
C LEU A 373 20.75 4.37 6.49
N TYR A 374 21.60 3.80 5.63
CA TYR A 374 21.52 3.97 4.19
C TYR A 374 20.16 3.49 3.65
N CYS A 375 19.72 2.29 4.05
CA CYS A 375 18.42 1.77 3.65
C CYS A 375 17.29 2.65 4.22
N LEU A 376 17.32 3.00 5.51
CA LEU A 376 16.35 3.91 6.12
C LEU A 376 16.21 5.25 5.38
N HIS A 377 17.31 5.79 4.89
CA HIS A 377 17.31 7.02 4.11
C HIS A 377 16.61 6.83 2.74
N GLN A 378 16.84 5.70 2.07
CA GLN A 378 16.09 5.33 0.86
C GLN A 378 14.59 5.13 1.16
N GLU A 379 14.26 4.43 2.24
CA GLU A 379 12.88 4.19 2.65
C GLU A 379 12.15 5.50 3.03
N THR A 380 12.86 6.46 3.65
CA THR A 380 12.34 7.81 3.89
C THR A 380 11.97 8.51 2.56
N GLN A 381 12.86 8.47 1.57
CA GLN A 381 12.55 9.01 0.23
C GLN A 381 11.35 8.30 -0.39
N LEU A 382 11.21 6.99 -0.20
CA LEU A 382 10.06 6.23 -0.67
C LEU A 382 8.75 6.74 -0.04
N ILE A 383 8.71 7.04 1.26
CA ILE A 383 7.55 7.70 1.88
C ILE A 383 7.23 9.03 1.20
N HIS A 384 8.24 9.85 0.92
CA HIS A 384 8.03 11.13 0.22
C HIS A 384 7.51 10.96 -1.21
N ILE A 385 7.97 9.94 -1.93
CA ILE A 385 7.44 9.60 -3.27
C ILE A 385 5.95 9.24 -3.19
N TYR A 386 5.49 8.64 -2.09
CA TYR A 386 4.08 8.30 -1.88
C TYR A 386 3.22 9.45 -1.34
N LEU A 387 3.79 10.53 -0.79
CA LEU A 387 3.02 11.66 -0.26
C LEU A 387 1.98 12.27 -1.23
N PRO A 388 2.22 12.37 -2.55
CA PRO A 388 1.21 12.87 -3.49
C PRO A 388 -0.08 12.03 -3.54
N LEU A 389 -0.10 10.80 -3.00
CA LEU A 389 -1.35 10.05 -2.81
C LEU A 389 -2.37 10.84 -1.98
N THR A 390 -1.93 11.74 -1.12
CA THR A 390 -2.81 12.64 -0.35
C THR A 390 -3.79 13.38 -1.26
N SER A 391 -3.30 13.97 -2.37
CA SER A 391 -4.15 14.69 -3.31
C SER A 391 -5.14 13.76 -4.01
N HIS A 392 -4.72 12.54 -4.34
CA HIS A 392 -5.61 11.53 -4.94
C HIS A 392 -6.69 11.05 -3.96
N ILE A 393 -6.35 10.91 -2.67
CA ILE A 393 -7.30 10.53 -1.61
C ILE A 393 -8.33 11.65 -1.41
N LEU A 394 -7.88 12.90 -1.27
CA LEU A 394 -8.76 14.05 -1.09
C LEU A 394 -9.65 14.27 -2.32
N GLY A 395 -9.10 14.15 -3.53
CA GLY A 395 -9.86 14.22 -4.76
C GLY A 395 -10.91 13.12 -4.86
N ALA A 396 -10.57 11.88 -4.48
CA ALA A 396 -11.53 10.78 -4.43
C ALA A 396 -12.65 11.04 -3.42
N PHE A 397 -12.32 11.58 -2.25
CA PHE A 397 -13.31 11.95 -1.23
C PHE A 397 -14.29 13.00 -1.76
N VAL A 398 -13.78 14.12 -2.30
CA VAL A 398 -14.62 15.19 -2.85
C VAL A 398 -15.51 14.67 -3.97
N ASN A 399 -14.95 13.91 -4.92
CA ASN A 399 -15.73 13.34 -6.02
C ASN A 399 -16.82 12.37 -5.53
N SER A 400 -16.52 11.55 -4.51
CA SER A 400 -17.50 10.66 -3.88
C SER A 400 -18.64 11.46 -3.25
N GLN A 401 -18.36 12.56 -2.54
CA GLN A 401 -19.41 13.40 -1.94
C GLN A 401 -20.29 14.07 -3.00
N ILE A 402 -19.67 14.66 -4.03
CA ILE A 402 -20.40 15.33 -5.12
C ILE A 402 -21.32 14.33 -5.83
N GLN A 403 -20.79 13.16 -6.20
CA GLN A 403 -21.57 12.15 -6.91
C GLN A 403 -22.74 11.65 -6.06
N GLY A 404 -22.49 11.29 -4.80
CA GLY A 404 -23.52 10.85 -3.87
C GLY A 404 -24.66 11.85 -3.70
N HIS A 405 -24.33 13.11 -3.46
CA HIS A 405 -25.33 14.17 -3.31
C HIS A 405 -26.14 14.40 -4.59
N LYS A 406 -25.50 14.32 -5.76
CA LYS A 406 -26.18 14.44 -7.05
C LYS A 406 -27.17 13.31 -7.28
N GLU A 407 -26.78 12.07 -6.98
CA GLU A 407 -27.66 10.90 -7.10
C GLU A 407 -28.84 10.99 -6.14
N MET A 408 -28.58 11.35 -4.88
CA MET A 408 -29.62 11.55 -3.87
C MET A 408 -30.60 12.66 -4.28
N SER A 409 -30.10 13.80 -4.77
CA SER A 409 -30.91 14.92 -5.26
C SER A 409 -31.81 14.51 -6.43
N THR A 410 -31.33 13.64 -7.32
CA THR A 410 -32.13 13.14 -8.45
C THR A 410 -33.39 12.44 -7.93
N VAL A 411 -33.26 11.52 -6.97
CA VAL A 411 -34.39 10.80 -6.39
C VAL A 411 -35.34 11.74 -5.63
N TRP A 412 -34.81 12.70 -4.87
CA TRP A 412 -35.66 13.70 -4.20
C TRP A 412 -36.47 14.57 -5.17
N ASN A 413 -35.88 14.94 -6.32
CA ASN A 413 -36.57 15.70 -7.35
C ASN A 413 -37.66 14.88 -8.05
N GLU A 414 -37.47 13.58 -8.21
CA GLU A 414 -38.49 12.65 -8.72
C GLU A 414 -39.63 12.41 -7.71
N LEU A 415 -39.33 12.46 -6.40
CA LEU A 415 -40.30 12.35 -5.32
C LEU A 415 -41.22 13.57 -5.24
N LYS A 416 -40.67 14.77 -5.40
CA LYS A 416 -41.37 16.05 -5.22
C LYS A 416 -42.71 16.14 -5.96
N PRO A 417 -42.83 15.85 -7.27
CA PRO A 417 -44.12 15.90 -7.95
C PRO A 417 -45.10 14.84 -7.46
N LYS A 418 -44.64 13.67 -6.98
CA LYS A 418 -45.50 12.58 -6.46
C LYS A 418 -46.23 12.99 -5.18
N LEU A 419 -45.69 13.94 -4.42
CA LEU A 419 -46.36 14.50 -3.24
C LEU A 419 -47.64 15.27 -3.59
N SER A 420 -47.75 15.84 -4.80
CA SER A 420 -48.96 16.57 -5.21
C SER A 420 -50.23 15.69 -5.15
N CYS A 421 -50.08 14.37 -5.33
CA CYS A 421 -51.17 13.41 -5.19
C CYS A 421 -51.70 13.28 -3.75
N LEU A 422 -50.89 13.62 -2.73
CA LEU A 422 -51.33 13.67 -1.33
C LEU A 422 -52.26 14.86 -1.05
N PHE A 423 -52.08 15.96 -1.79
CA PHE A 423 -52.78 17.23 -1.56
C PHE A 423 -53.99 17.44 -2.49
N ALA A 424 -54.17 16.59 -3.50
CA ALA A 424 -55.25 16.69 -4.49
C ALA A 424 -56.67 16.46 -3.91
N GLY A 425 -56.80 16.11 -2.62
CA GLY A 425 -58.08 15.98 -1.91
C GLY A 425 -58.52 17.23 -1.13
N THR A 426 -57.68 18.26 -1.00
CA THR A 426 -58.01 19.48 -0.24
C THR A 426 -58.16 20.68 -1.17
N SER A 427 -59.31 20.79 -1.84
CA SER A 427 -59.78 22.11 -2.32
C SER A 427 -60.25 22.94 -1.13
N SER A 428 -59.30 23.50 -0.37
CA SER A 428 -59.34 24.86 0.18
C SER A 428 -58.17 25.05 1.15
N VAL A 429 -57.26 25.97 0.82
CA VAL A 429 -56.38 26.69 1.75
C VAL A 429 -55.45 25.82 2.61
N LEU A 430 -54.30 25.44 2.06
CA LEU A 430 -53.06 25.38 2.85
C LEU A 430 -51.99 26.13 2.05
N MET A 431 -51.53 27.24 2.62
CA MET A 431 -50.41 28.02 2.11
C MET A 431 -49.22 27.10 1.84
N LEU A 432 -48.70 27.16 0.62
CA LEU A 432 -47.32 26.75 0.32
C LEU A 432 -46.40 27.41 1.36
N PRO A 433 -45.41 26.70 1.95
CA PRO A 433 -44.34 27.37 2.65
C PRO A 433 -43.69 28.31 1.64
N LEU A 434 -43.62 29.60 1.96
CA LEU A 434 -42.89 30.60 1.20
C LEU A 434 -41.52 30.01 0.84
N SER A 435 -41.33 29.67 -0.44
CA SER A 435 -40.00 29.49 -0.99
C SER A 435 -39.28 30.81 -0.77
N ALA A 436 -38.16 30.76 -0.03
CA ALA A 436 -37.27 31.89 0.13
C ALA A 436 -37.06 32.55 -1.22
N GLN A 437 -37.49 33.80 -1.33
CA GLN A 437 -37.19 34.64 -2.48
C GLN A 437 -35.68 34.59 -2.71
N GLU A 438 -35.31 34.34 -3.96
CA GLU A 438 -33.96 34.57 -4.45
C GLU A 438 -33.56 36.02 -4.09
N GLU A 439 -32.75 36.17 -3.04
CA GLU A 439 -32.00 37.40 -2.82
C GLU A 439 -30.89 37.47 -3.87
N ASN A 440 -31.28 37.97 -5.04
CA ASN A 440 -30.38 38.72 -5.91
C ASN A 440 -29.97 40.00 -5.17
N PHE A 441 -28.80 40.01 -4.53
CA PHE A 441 -28.05 41.23 -4.24
C PHE A 441 -26.54 41.00 -4.35
N LEU A 442 -26.02 41.24 -5.56
CA LEU A 442 -24.84 42.09 -5.76
C LEU A 442 -25.31 43.21 -6.70
N PRO A 443 -24.95 44.49 -6.45
CA PRO A 443 -23.55 44.97 -6.52
C PRO A 443 -23.17 45.90 -5.34
N SER A 444 -21.90 45.96 -4.91
CA SER A 444 -20.80 46.70 -5.53
C SER A 444 -19.46 46.26 -4.94
#